data_AF-A0A5S9M5L8-F1
#
_entry.id   AF-A0A5S9M5L8-F1
#
_cell.length_a   1.000
_cell.length_b   1.000
_cell.length_c   1.000
_cell.angle_alpha   90.00
_cell.angle_beta   90.00
_cell.angle_gamma   90.00
#
_symmetry.space_group_name_H-M   'P 1'
#
loop_
_entity.id
_entity.type
_entity.pdbx_description
1 polymer ?
#
loop_
_entity_poly.entity_id
_entity_poly.type
_entity_poly.pdbx_seq_one_letter_code
_entity_poly.pdbx_strand_id
1 'polypeptide(L)'
;MTLADNSLATPRISNVACGALLKQQLDMRSLVHITCRDRNLIGLQSHLMGLDTLGLTDILAITGDPSKIGDFPGATSVYDLTSFDLIRLIKQFNEGLSFSGKPLGKKTNFSVAGAFNPNVRHIDKAVKRLEKKKNRIRC
;
A
#
# COMPACT_ATOMS: atom_id res chain seq x y z
N MET A 1 9.82 11.72 -3.14
CA MET A 1 9.53 11.16 -4.49
C MET A 1 8.40 10.13 -4.40
N THR A 2 7.50 10.02 -5.38
CA THR A 2 6.43 9.01 -5.38
C THR A 2 6.82 7.82 -6.24
N LEU A 3 6.60 6.59 -5.77
CA LEU A 3 7.06 5.37 -6.43
C LEU A 3 5.91 4.38 -6.63
N ALA A 4 5.42 4.29 -7.86
CA ALA A 4 4.26 3.46 -8.21
C ALA A 4 4.58 1.95 -8.19
N ASP A 5 3.60 1.15 -7.76
CA ASP A 5 3.68 -0.32 -7.70
C ASP A 5 2.93 -0.90 -8.91
N ASN A 6 3.66 -1.21 -9.98
CA ASN A 6 3.15 -1.84 -11.20
C ASN A 6 1.82 -1.24 -11.70
N SER A 7 1.80 0.10 -11.87
CA SER A 7 0.62 0.84 -12.34
C SER A 7 0.13 0.29 -13.69
N LEU A 8 -1.20 0.28 -13.90
CA LEU A 8 -1.83 -0.30 -15.09
C LEU A 8 -1.48 -1.77 -15.32
N ALA A 9 -1.16 -2.49 -14.24
CA ALA A 9 -0.70 -3.88 -14.26
C ALA A 9 0.53 -4.10 -15.17
N THR A 10 1.37 -3.07 -15.34
CA THR A 10 2.62 -3.15 -16.11
C THR A 10 3.81 -3.29 -15.16
N PRO A 11 4.67 -4.30 -15.32
CA PRO A 11 5.83 -4.51 -14.48
C PRO A 11 6.81 -3.35 -14.63
N ARG A 12 7.33 -2.87 -13.49
CA ARG A 12 8.41 -1.88 -13.41
C ARG A 12 9.48 -2.41 -12.46
N ILE A 13 10.62 -1.71 -12.39
CA ILE A 13 11.59 -1.96 -11.32
C ILE A 13 10.86 -1.85 -9.97
N SER A 14 11.17 -2.77 -9.05
CA SER A 14 10.59 -2.78 -7.70
C SER A 14 10.69 -1.39 -7.07
N ASN A 15 9.53 -0.83 -6.72
CA ASN A 15 9.46 0.48 -6.08
C ASN A 15 10.16 0.50 -4.72
N VAL A 16 10.18 -0.64 -4.01
CA VAL A 16 10.93 -0.79 -2.75
C VAL A 16 12.43 -0.77 -2.98
N ALA A 17 12.92 -1.42 -4.03
CA ALA A 17 14.35 -1.39 -4.36
C ALA A 17 14.79 0.03 -4.73
N CYS A 18 14.00 0.73 -5.56
CA CYS A 18 14.24 2.13 -5.85
C CYS A 18 14.20 2.99 -4.57
N GLY A 19 13.17 2.82 -3.73
CA GLY A 19 13.02 3.55 -2.48
C GLY A 19 14.21 3.38 -1.55
N ALA A 20 14.69 2.15 -1.38
CA ALA A 20 15.85 1.84 -0.55
C ALA A 20 17.13 2.51 -1.07
N LEU A 21 17.38 2.44 -2.39
CA LEU A 21 18.54 3.10 -3.00
C LEU A 21 18.49 4.62 -2.81
N LEU A 22 17.33 5.24 -3.04
CA LEU A 22 17.14 6.68 -2.85
C LEU A 22 17.36 7.11 -1.39
N LYS A 23 16.88 6.30 -0.45
CA LYS A 23 17.08 6.53 0.97
C LYS A 23 18.55 6.37 1.35
N GLN A 24 19.22 5.33 0.87
CA GLN A 24 20.61 5.05 1.23
C GLN A 24 21.60 6.02 0.59
N GLN A 25 21.40 6.37 -0.69
CA GLN A 25 22.37 7.14 -1.47
C GLN A 25 22.14 8.65 -1.37
N LEU A 26 20.90 9.08 -1.20
CA LEU A 26 20.51 10.49 -1.28
C LEU A 26 19.72 10.98 -0.05
N ASP A 27 19.51 10.13 0.96
CA ASP A 27 18.63 10.38 2.11
C ASP A 27 17.22 10.89 1.74
N MET A 28 16.75 10.50 0.55
CA MET A 28 15.49 11.02 0.00
C MET A 28 14.28 10.25 0.53
N ARG A 29 13.29 11.00 1.01
CA ARG A 29 11.98 10.46 1.39
C ARG A 29 11.19 9.98 0.17
N SER A 30 10.64 8.78 0.24
CA SER A 30 9.81 8.20 -0.83
C SER A 30 8.43 7.76 -0.35
N LEU A 31 7.40 8.14 -1.11
CA LEU A 31 6.03 7.66 -0.95
C LEU A 31 5.87 6.39 -1.80
N VAL A 32 5.95 5.24 -1.15
CA VAL A 32 5.88 3.93 -1.81
C VAL A 32 4.42 3.54 -1.98
N HIS A 33 3.99 3.27 -3.21
CA HIS A 33 2.65 2.74 -3.43
C HIS A 33 2.63 1.25 -3.06
N ILE A 34 1.53 0.79 -2.48
CA ILE A 34 1.31 -0.65 -2.25
C ILE A 34 -0.04 -1.01 -2.85
N THR A 35 -0.01 -1.92 -3.82
CA THR A 35 -1.22 -2.49 -4.41
C THR A 35 -1.64 -3.79 -3.72
N CYS A 36 -2.92 -3.92 -3.40
CA CYS A 36 -3.47 -5.17 -2.86
C CYS A 36 -3.66 -6.27 -3.94
N ARG A 37 -3.49 -5.93 -5.22
CA ARG A 37 -3.62 -6.88 -6.33
C ARG A 37 -2.54 -7.95 -6.32
N ASP A 38 -1.30 -7.57 -6.02
CA ASP A 38 -0.12 -8.38 -6.33
C ASP A 38 0.28 -9.32 -5.19
N ARG A 39 -0.28 -9.15 -3.99
CA ARG A 39 0.17 -9.86 -2.77
C ARG A 39 -1.01 -10.31 -1.91
N ASN A 40 -0.90 -11.52 -1.36
CA ASN A 40 -1.82 -12.04 -0.36
C ASN A 40 -1.57 -11.39 1.01
N LEU A 41 -2.42 -11.69 1.99
CA LEU A 41 -2.30 -11.12 3.35
C LEU A 41 -0.93 -11.38 3.99
N ILE A 42 -0.38 -12.58 3.79
CA ILE A 42 0.94 -12.96 4.34
C ILE A 42 2.04 -12.12 3.70
N GLY A 43 2.02 -12.01 2.37
CA GLY A 43 2.96 -11.23 1.59
C GLY A 43 2.86 -9.73 1.85
N LEU A 44 1.66 -9.19 2.11
CA LEU A 44 1.49 -7.80 2.51
C LEU A 44 2.10 -7.53 3.88
N GLN A 45 1.91 -8.43 4.85
CA GLN A 45 2.52 -8.26 6.18
C GLN A 45 4.05 -8.28 6.11
N SER A 46 4.66 -9.26 5.44
CA SER A 46 6.12 -9.31 5.30
C SER A 46 6.66 -8.12 4.51
N HIS A 47 5.92 -7.65 3.49
CA HIS A 47 6.29 -6.47 2.72
C HIS A 47 6.30 -5.20 3.57
N LEU A 48 5.29 -5.00 4.41
CA LEU A 48 5.27 -3.89 5.38
C LEU A 48 6.46 -3.99 6.36
N MET A 49 6.75 -5.17 6.91
CA MET A 49 7.91 -5.34 7.79
C MET A 49 9.23 -4.99 7.09
N GLY A 50 9.37 -5.36 5.81
CA GLY A 50 10.52 -4.98 4.98
C GLY A 50 10.64 -3.48 4.77
N LEU A 51 9.53 -2.79 4.51
CA LEU A 51 9.52 -1.32 4.37
C LEU A 51 9.96 -0.61 5.65
N ASP A 52 9.44 -1.01 6.82
CA ASP A 52 9.86 -0.44 8.11
C ASP A 52 11.36 -0.67 8.36
N THR A 53 11.86 -1.87 8.04
CA THR A 53 13.28 -2.23 8.17
C THR A 53 14.17 -1.34 7.30
N LEU A 54 13.71 -1.00 6.10
CA LEU A 54 14.42 -0.11 5.16
C LEU A 54 14.24 1.38 5.49
N GLY A 55 13.47 1.73 6.53
CA GLY A 55 13.16 3.12 6.88
C GLY A 55 12.23 3.81 5.86
N LEU A 56 11.47 3.04 5.08
CA LEU A 56 10.51 3.54 4.10
C LEU A 56 9.13 3.65 4.74
N THR A 57 8.86 4.80 5.35
CA THR A 57 7.69 4.97 6.24
C THR A 57 6.46 5.59 5.59
N ASP A 58 6.54 6.10 4.36
CA ASP A 58 5.41 6.73 3.69
C ASP A 58 4.79 5.81 2.65
N ILE A 59 3.52 5.45 2.87
CA ILE A 59 2.81 4.48 2.05
C ILE A 59 1.58 5.09 1.41
N LEU A 60 1.40 4.88 0.10
CA LEU A 60 0.12 5.08 -0.58
C LEU A 60 -0.59 3.74 -0.76
N ALA A 61 -1.63 3.48 0.05
CA ALA A 61 -2.43 2.27 -0.04
C ALA A 61 -3.46 2.36 -1.17
N ILE A 62 -3.34 1.48 -2.15
CA ILE A 62 -4.24 1.39 -3.31
C ILE A 62 -4.74 -0.04 -3.50
N THR A 63 -5.98 -0.17 -4.00
CA THR A 63 -6.51 -1.50 -4.30
C THR A 63 -5.73 -2.11 -5.48
N GLY A 64 -5.46 -1.32 -6.52
CA GLY A 64 -4.84 -1.77 -7.76
C GLY A 64 -5.85 -2.01 -8.87
N ASP A 65 -5.35 -2.04 -10.10
CA ASP A 65 -6.12 -2.34 -11.32
C ASP A 65 -6.06 -3.84 -11.60
N PRO A 66 -7.18 -4.55 -11.84
CA PRO A 66 -7.19 -5.98 -12.15
C PRO A 66 -6.08 -6.42 -13.12
N SER A 67 -5.43 -7.54 -12.84
CA SER A 67 -4.26 -8.03 -13.62
C SER A 67 -4.59 -8.23 -15.11
N LYS A 68 -5.87 -8.48 -15.43
CA LYS A 68 -6.41 -8.57 -16.80
C LYS A 68 -6.33 -7.27 -17.62
N ILE A 69 -6.07 -6.13 -16.98
CA ILE A 69 -5.88 -4.84 -17.67
C ILE A 69 -4.49 -4.78 -18.34
N GLY A 70 -3.52 -5.56 -17.83
CA GLY A 70 -2.21 -5.73 -18.45
C GLY A 70 -2.16 -6.94 -19.37
N ASP A 71 -1.10 -7.02 -20.18
CA ASP A 71 -0.87 -8.10 -21.15
C ASP A 71 -0.09 -9.27 -20.52
N PHE A 72 -0.68 -9.88 -19.48
CA PHE A 72 -0.03 -10.96 -18.70
C PHE A 72 -0.94 -12.18 -18.57
N PRO A 73 -0.98 -13.07 -19.59
CA PRO A 73 -1.73 -14.30 -19.51
C PRO A 73 -1.23 -15.15 -18.33
N GLY A 74 -2.13 -15.49 -17.41
CA GLY A 74 -1.82 -16.31 -16.22
C GLY A 74 -1.54 -15.53 -14.93
N ALA A 75 -1.44 -14.20 -14.98
CA ALA A 75 -1.30 -13.41 -13.75
C ALA A 75 -2.65 -13.29 -13.01
N THR A 76 -2.70 -13.82 -11.79
CA THR A 76 -3.90 -13.74 -10.93
C THR A 76 -3.91 -12.43 -10.15
N SER A 77 -5.10 -11.89 -9.89
CA SER A 77 -5.25 -10.81 -8.91
C SER A 77 -5.62 -11.40 -7.56
N VAL A 78 -4.84 -11.08 -6.53
CA VAL A 78 -4.94 -11.71 -5.21
C VAL A 78 -6.06 -11.10 -4.37
N TYR A 79 -5.99 -9.79 -4.10
CA TYR A 79 -7.06 -9.04 -3.42
C TYR A 79 -7.56 -9.61 -2.08
N ASP A 80 -6.71 -10.29 -1.31
CA ASP A 80 -7.03 -10.68 0.08
C ASP A 80 -7.49 -9.49 0.94
N LEU A 81 -6.95 -8.29 0.63
CA LEU A 81 -7.32 -7.03 1.28
C LEU A 81 -7.78 -6.01 0.24
N THR A 82 -8.68 -5.10 0.64
CA THR A 82 -8.90 -3.85 -0.10
C THR A 82 -7.96 -2.76 0.42
N SER A 83 -7.87 -1.61 -0.28
CA SER A 83 -7.14 -0.45 0.26
C SER A 83 -7.64 0.01 1.63
N PHE A 84 -8.92 -0.21 1.98
CA PHE A 84 -9.43 0.12 3.32
C PHE A 84 -8.89 -0.82 4.40
N ASP A 85 -8.70 -2.08 4.06
CA ASP A 85 -8.22 -3.12 4.99
C ASP A 85 -6.71 -3.02 5.13
N LEU A 86 -5.99 -2.69 4.04
CA LEU A 86 -4.57 -2.39 4.09
C LEU A 86 -4.27 -1.17 4.98
N ILE A 87 -5.04 -0.08 4.88
CA ILE A 87 -4.90 1.08 5.78
C ILE A 87 -5.09 0.66 7.24
N ARG A 88 -6.08 -0.20 7.52
CA ARG A 88 -6.32 -0.73 8.87
C ARG A 88 -5.15 -1.58 9.36
N LEU A 89 -4.62 -2.47 8.52
CA LEU A 89 -3.45 -3.30 8.85
C LEU A 89 -2.22 -2.45 9.16
N ILE A 90 -1.95 -1.42 8.35
CA ILE A 90 -0.83 -0.49 8.58
C ILE A 90 -0.97 0.22 9.93
N LYS A 91 -2.17 0.68 10.28
CA LYS A 91 -2.42 1.28 11.60
C LYS A 91 -2.21 0.29 12.75
N GLN A 92 -2.69 -0.93 12.60
CA GLN A 92 -2.49 -2.00 13.58
C GLN A 92 -1.00 -2.34 13.76
N PHE A 93 -0.21 -2.30 12.69
CA PHE A 93 1.24 -2.44 12.76
C PHE A 93 1.90 -1.28 13.52
N ASN A 94 1.42 -0.04 13.33
CA ASN A 94 1.89 1.12 14.11
C ASN A 94 1.51 1.01 15.60
N GLU A 95 0.47 0.27 15.94
CA GLU A 95 0.12 -0.08 17.32
C GLU A 95 0.99 -1.25 17.86
N GLY A 96 1.78 -1.90 17.01
CA GLY A 96 2.66 -3.01 17.36
C GLY A 96 1.97 -4.37 17.32
N LEU A 97 0.90 -4.49 16.53
CA LEU A 97 0.07 -5.68 16.45
C LEU A 97 0.10 -6.25 15.03
N SER A 98 0.27 -7.57 14.92
CA SER A 98 0.07 -8.32 13.67
C SER A 98 -1.40 -8.34 13.26
N PHE A 99 -1.72 -8.80 12.05
CA PHE A 99 -3.12 -8.94 11.60
C PHE A 99 -3.99 -9.75 12.58
N SER A 100 -3.42 -10.78 13.20
CA SER A 100 -4.11 -11.64 14.19
C SER A 100 -4.30 -11.00 15.57
N GLY A 101 -3.79 -9.79 15.79
CA GLY A 101 -3.78 -9.11 17.10
C GLY A 101 -2.65 -9.53 18.03
N LYS A 102 -1.81 -10.49 17.63
CA LYS A 102 -0.61 -10.86 18.39
C LYS A 102 0.46 -9.75 18.32
N PRO A 103 1.31 -9.60 19.35
CA PRO A 103 2.42 -8.65 19.33
C PRO A 103 3.33 -8.84 18.10
N LEU A 104 3.68 -7.75 17.44
CA LEU A 104 4.62 -7.72 16.31
C LEU A 104 6.09 -7.69 16.77
N GLY A 105 6.32 -7.50 18.07
CA GLY A 105 7.66 -7.34 18.68
C GLY A 105 8.18 -5.90 18.63
N LYS A 106 7.89 -5.17 17.55
CA LYS A 106 8.21 -3.74 17.39
C LYS A 106 7.03 -3.01 16.75
N LYS A 107 6.76 -1.78 17.19
CA LYS A 107 5.85 -0.87 16.50
C LYS A 107 6.49 -0.34 15.22
N THR A 108 5.73 -0.30 14.14
CA THR A 108 6.15 0.43 12.93
C THR A 108 5.82 1.91 13.06
N ASN A 109 6.36 2.74 12.16
CA ASN A 109 6.08 4.18 12.16
C ASN A 109 5.63 4.68 10.78
N PHE A 110 4.60 4.05 10.22
CA PHE A 110 4.09 4.41 8.90
C PHE A 110 3.19 5.64 8.91
N SER A 111 3.40 6.52 7.94
CA SER A 111 2.41 7.48 7.46
C SER A 111 1.68 6.85 6.26
N VAL A 112 0.35 6.80 6.30
CA VAL A 112 -0.46 6.15 5.27
C VAL A 112 -1.39 7.13 4.57
N ALA A 113 -1.35 7.14 3.24
CA ALA A 113 -2.27 7.85 2.37
C ALA A 113 -3.16 6.86 1.60
N GLY A 114 -4.27 7.35 1.06
CA GLY A 114 -5.16 6.58 0.20
C GLY A 114 -5.52 7.34 -1.07
N ALA A 115 -5.63 6.62 -2.19
CA ALA A 115 -6.01 7.23 -3.46
C ALA A 115 -7.51 7.54 -3.55
N PHE A 116 -7.84 8.63 -4.26
CA PHE A 116 -9.18 9.05 -4.63
C PHE A 116 -9.22 9.39 -6.13
N ASN A 117 -10.20 8.85 -6.84
CA ASN A 117 -10.44 9.18 -8.24
C ASN A 117 -11.75 9.99 -8.34
N PRO A 118 -11.69 11.30 -8.66
CA PRO A 118 -12.89 12.11 -8.86
C PRO A 118 -13.60 11.83 -10.19
N ASN A 119 -12.89 11.25 -11.17
CA ASN A 119 -13.41 10.99 -12.52
C ASN A 119 -14.16 9.65 -12.57
N VAL A 120 -15.28 9.57 -11.86
CA VAL A 120 -16.18 8.41 -11.87
C VAL A 120 -17.60 8.83 -12.16
N ARG A 121 -18.39 7.93 -12.77
CA ARG A 121 -19.80 8.17 -13.12
C ARG A 121 -20.68 8.59 -11.93
N HIS A 122 -20.34 8.13 -10.72
CA HIS A 122 -21.08 8.43 -9.49
C HIS A 122 -20.15 9.05 -8.43
N ILE A 123 -19.87 10.34 -8.55
CA ILE A 123 -18.95 11.06 -7.66
C ILE A 123 -19.37 10.99 -6.19
N ASP A 124 -20.67 11.02 -5.87
CA ASP A 124 -21.15 10.92 -4.49
C ASP A 124 -20.73 9.63 -3.79
N LYS A 125 -20.73 8.50 -4.53
CA LYS A 125 -20.24 7.22 -4.02
C LYS A 125 -18.73 7.27 -3.78
N ALA A 126 -17.97 7.93 -4.67
CA ALA A 126 -16.54 8.11 -4.48
C ALA A 126 -16.23 9.01 -3.27
N VAL A 127 -16.99 10.08 -3.06
CA VAL A 127 -16.87 10.97 -1.89
C VAL A 127 -17.18 10.20 -0.61
N LYS A 128 -18.26 9.41 -0.56
CA LYS A 128 -18.56 8.55 0.60
C LYS A 128 -17.42 7.55 0.90
N ARG A 129 -16.76 7.02 -0.13
CA ARG A 129 -15.58 6.16 0.02
C ARG A 129 -14.37 6.94 0.52
N LEU A 130 -14.17 8.17 0.05
CA LEU A 130 -13.12 9.06 0.52
C LEU A 130 -13.30 9.37 2.01
N GLU A 131 -14.50 9.73 2.46
CA GLU A 131 -14.77 9.99 3.88
C GLU A 131 -14.47 8.76 4.75
N LYS A 132 -14.85 7.56 4.29
CA LYS A 132 -14.46 6.31 4.96
C LYS A 132 -12.93 6.11 5.02
N LYS A 133 -12.18 6.50 3.98
CA LYS A 133 -10.71 6.45 4.00
C LYS A 133 -10.13 7.50 4.94
N LYS A 134 -10.63 8.73 4.89
CA LYS A 134 -10.19 9.85 5.72
C LYS A 134 -10.33 9.52 7.20
N ASN A 135 -11.46 8.95 7.64
CA ASN A 135 -11.65 8.51 9.03
C ASN A 135 -10.69 7.39 9.44
N ARG A 136 -10.24 6.58 8.48
CA ARG A 136 -9.26 5.51 8.71
C ARG A 136 -7.82 5.97 8.55
N ILE A 137 -7.56 7.11 7.91
CA ILE A 137 -6.22 7.69 7.74
C ILE A 137 -5.93 8.63 8.90
N ARG A 138 -6.86 9.53 9.24
CA ARG A 138 -6.74 10.39 10.42
C ARG A 138 -6.61 9.53 11.67
N CYS A 139 -5.53 9.75 12.41
CA CYS A 139 -5.48 9.53 13.85
C CYS A 139 -6.00 10.82 14.49
#